data_AF-A0A178VRQ7-F1
#
_entry.id   AF-A0A178VRQ7-F1
#
_cell.length_a   1.000
_cell.length_b   1.000
_cell.length_c   1.000
_cell.angle_alpha   90.00
_cell.angle_beta   90.00
_cell.angle_gamma   90.00
#
_symmetry.space_group_name_H-M   'P 1'
#
loop_
_entity.id
_entity.type
_entity.pdbx_description
1 polymer ?
#
loop_
_entity_poly.entity_id
_entity_poly.type
_entity_poly.pdbx_seq_one_letter_code
_entity_poly.pdbx_strand_id
1 'polypeptide(L)'
;MIEKKLWKEGGKELRRSASNMKQDFYLIIQAKPPKDRPLFRSLYSSLFNSITKMDYAARDGDETKVLEYYINIVAILDDIFPRI
;
A
#
# COMPACT_ATOMS: atom_id res chain seq x y z
N MET A 1 -0.19 -11.18 11.23
CA MET A 1 0.82 -10.39 11.97
C MET A 1 0.17 -9.29 12.80
N ILE A 2 -0.81 -8.56 12.25
CA ILE A 2 -1.61 -7.55 12.97
C ILE A 2 -2.33 -8.16 14.19
N GLU A 3 -3.11 -9.22 13.99
CA GLU A 3 -3.84 -9.91 15.09
C GLU A 3 -2.92 -10.44 16.21
N LYS A 4 -1.67 -10.77 15.86
CA LYS A 4 -0.64 -11.25 16.80
C LYS A 4 0.22 -10.11 17.35
N LYS A 5 -0.07 -8.85 16.99
CA LYS A 5 0.67 -7.62 17.35
C LYS A 5 2.17 -7.71 17.09
N LEU A 6 2.56 -8.45 16.04
CA LEU A 6 3.95 -8.62 15.61
C LEU A 6 4.37 -7.42 14.75
N TRP A 7 4.40 -6.24 15.34
CA TRP A 7 4.57 -4.97 14.63
C TRP A 7 5.96 -4.85 13.97
N LYS A 8 7.00 -5.34 14.63
CA LYS A 8 8.37 -5.24 14.15
C LYS A 8 8.60 -6.13 12.92
N GLU A 9 8.20 -7.40 13.01
CA GLU A 9 8.27 -8.36 11.91
C GLU A 9 7.33 -7.95 10.78
N GLY A 10 6.09 -7.55 11.13
CA GLY A 10 5.11 -7.06 10.17
C GLY A 10 5.58 -5.84 9.40
N GLY A 11 6.12 -4.83 10.08
CA GLY A 11 6.68 -3.64 9.44
C GLY A 11 7.89 -3.95 8.54
N LYS A 12 8.75 -4.91 8.94
CA LYS A 12 9.89 -5.34 8.10
C LYS A 12 9.41 -5.98 6.80
N GLU A 13 8.48 -6.92 6.88
CA GLU A 13 7.94 -7.59 5.69
C GLU A 13 7.10 -6.63 4.82
N LEU A 14 6.35 -5.72 5.44
CA LEU A 14 5.61 -4.66 4.75
C LEU A 14 6.55 -3.76 3.93
N ARG A 15 7.62 -3.24 4.54
CA ARG A 15 8.60 -2.39 3.84
C ARG A 15 9.28 -3.11 2.69
N ARG A 16 9.69 -4.37 2.90
CA ARG A 16 10.31 -5.20 1.86
C ARG A 16 9.36 -5.40 0.67
N SER A 17 8.13 -5.83 0.94
CA SER A 17 7.13 -6.12 -0.10
C SER A 17 6.70 -4.85 -0.84
N ALA A 18 6.49 -3.75 -0.11
CA ALA A 18 6.10 -2.47 -0.68
C ALA A 18 7.19 -1.89 -1.59
N SER A 19 8.48 -2.06 -1.27
CA SER A 19 9.57 -1.58 -2.12
C SER A 19 9.57 -2.22 -3.50
N ASN A 20 9.36 -3.53 -3.58
CA ASN A 20 9.28 -4.25 -4.87
C ASN A 20 8.03 -3.82 -5.63
N MET A 21 6.88 -3.83 -4.94
CA MET A 21 5.60 -3.43 -5.52
C MET A 21 5.64 -2.00 -6.09
N LYS A 22 6.40 -1.09 -5.48
CA LYS A 22 6.57 0.29 -5.95
C LYS A 22 7.19 0.36 -7.33
N GLN A 23 8.20 -0.48 -7.60
CA GLN A 23 8.85 -0.54 -8.90
C GLN A 23 7.91 -1.13 -9.96
N ASP A 24 7.25 -2.24 -9.61
CA ASP A 24 6.34 -2.95 -10.53
C ASP A 24 5.14 -2.07 -10.93
N PHE A 25 4.49 -1.40 -9.97
CA PHE A 25 3.39 -0.49 -10.26
C PHE A 25 3.82 0.70 -11.12
N TYR A 26 5.04 1.21 -10.92
CA TYR A 26 5.54 2.30 -11.74
C TYR A 26 5.71 1.89 -13.20
N LEU A 27 6.21 0.66 -13.46
CA LEU A 27 6.29 0.10 -14.81
C LEU A 27 4.89 -0.10 -15.42
N ILE A 28 3.93 -0.62 -14.65
CA ILE A 28 2.53 -0.76 -15.09
C ILE A 28 1.97 0.61 -15.49
N ILE A 29 2.15 1.65 -14.68
CA ILE A 29 1.72 3.02 -15.00
C ILE A 29 2.32 3.51 -16.32
N GLN A 30 3.61 3.27 -16.55
CA GLN A 30 4.28 3.70 -17.78
C GLN A 30 3.74 2.98 -19.02
N ALA A 31 3.38 1.71 -18.89
CA ALA A 31 2.81 0.90 -19.96
C ALA A 31 1.35 1.27 -20.31
N LYS A 32 0.60 1.94 -19.43
CA LYS A 32 -0.80 2.32 -19.69
C LYS A 32 -0.92 3.47 -20.71
N PRO A 33 -2.05 3.56 -21.46
CA PRO A 33 -2.34 4.68 -22.34
C PRO A 33 -2.30 6.02 -21.60
N PRO A 34 -1.84 7.13 -22.24
CA PRO A 34 -1.70 8.43 -21.59
C PRO A 34 -2.93 8.92 -20.81
N LYS A 35 -4.13 8.62 -21.31
CA LYS A 35 -5.42 8.97 -20.69
C LYS A 35 -5.65 8.29 -19.33
N ASP A 36 -5.11 7.09 -19.12
CA ASP A 36 -5.37 6.28 -17.92
C ASP A 36 -4.29 6.52 -16.85
N ARG A 37 -3.10 6.99 -17.26
CA ARG A 37 -1.96 7.24 -16.34
C ARG A 37 -2.30 8.13 -15.14
N PRO A 38 -3.10 9.21 -15.25
CA PRO A 38 -3.45 10.04 -14.09
C PRO A 38 -4.18 9.25 -12.99
N LEU A 39 -5.15 8.40 -13.37
CA LEU A 39 -5.87 7.56 -12.43
C LEU A 39 -4.92 6.61 -11.71
N PHE A 40 -4.09 5.87 -12.46
CA PHE A 40 -3.15 4.93 -11.86
C PHE A 40 -2.09 5.63 -10.98
N ARG A 41 -1.64 6.84 -11.32
CA ARG A 41 -0.74 7.63 -10.46
C ARG A 41 -1.41 8.05 -9.15
N SER A 42 -2.70 8.39 -9.19
CA SER A 42 -3.48 8.70 -8.00
C SER A 42 -3.59 7.47 -7.09
N LEU A 43 -4.00 6.32 -7.64
CA LEU A 43 -4.12 5.06 -6.90
C LEU A 43 -2.78 4.60 -6.32
N TYR A 44 -1.71 4.68 -7.09
CA TYR A 44 -0.35 4.43 -6.63
C TYR A 44 0.05 5.33 -5.46
N SER A 45 -0.22 6.64 -5.56
CA SER A 45 0.12 7.58 -4.49
C SER A 45 -0.67 7.27 -3.22
N SER A 46 -1.98 7.01 -3.35
CA SER A 46 -2.85 6.62 -2.24
C SER A 46 -2.39 5.33 -1.56
N LEU A 47 -2.01 4.32 -2.35
CA LEU A 47 -1.54 3.03 -1.84
C LEU A 47 -0.28 3.18 -1.00
N PHE A 48 0.77 3.80 -1.56
CA PHE A 48 2.05 3.91 -0.88
C PHE A 48 2.04 4.91 0.29
N ASN A 49 1.18 5.94 0.23
CA ASN A 49 0.93 6.80 1.37
C ASN A 49 0.24 6.02 2.51
N SER A 50 -0.75 5.18 2.21
CA SER A 50 -1.44 4.37 3.21
C SER A 50 -0.51 3.33 3.85
N ILE A 51 0.34 2.67 3.04
CA ILE A 51 1.39 1.77 3.54
C ILE A 51 2.35 2.50 4.49
N THR A 52 2.79 3.71 4.11
CA THR A 52 3.71 4.52 4.94
C THR A 52 3.05 4.90 6.26
N LYS A 53 1.78 5.33 6.25
CA LYS A 53 1.03 5.66 7.46
C LYS A 53 0.79 4.43 8.34
N MET A 54 0.55 3.26 7.75
CA MET A 54 0.42 1.99 8.47
C MET A 54 1.73 1.61 9.17
N ASP A 55 2.89 1.78 8.52
CA ASP A 55 4.20 1.54 9.16
C ASP A 55 4.42 2.46 10.36
N TYR A 56 4.02 3.75 10.26
CA TYR A 56 4.06 4.66 11.41
C TYR A 56 3.12 4.24 12.53
N ALA A 57 1.85 3.94 12.23
CA ALA A 57 0.91 3.48 13.25
C ALA A 57 1.37 2.20 13.94
N ALA A 58 1.97 1.26 13.21
CA ALA A 58 2.53 0.04 13.77
C ALA A 58 3.73 0.31 14.69
N ARG A 59 4.58 1.31 14.37
CA ARG A 59 5.68 1.73 15.24
C ARG A 59 5.20 2.38 16.54
N ASP A 60 4.08 3.09 16.47
CA ASP A 60 3.46 3.75 17.63
C ASP A 60 2.55 2.79 18.43
N GLY A 61 2.34 1.57 17.95
CA GLY A 61 1.46 0.57 18.58
C GLY A 61 -0.04 0.92 18.49
N ASP A 62 -0.42 1.83 17.60
CA ASP A 62 -1.79 2.29 17.39
C ASP A 62 -2.58 1.30 16.53
N GLU A 63 -3.12 0.27 17.20
CA GLU A 63 -3.85 -0.84 16.56
C GLU A 63 -5.05 -0.35 15.74
N THR A 64 -5.78 0.65 16.23
CA THR A 64 -6.95 1.22 15.54
C THR A 64 -6.54 1.82 14.20
N LYS A 65 -5.48 2.64 14.18
CA LYS A 65 -4.97 3.21 12.93
C LYS A 65 -4.37 2.15 12.01
N VAL A 66 -3.69 1.14 12.56
CA VAL A 66 -3.16 0.03 11.74
C VAL A 66 -4.29 -0.67 10.99
N LEU A 67 -5.40 -0.97 11.67
CA LEU A 67 -6.55 -1.61 11.02
C LEU A 67 -7.22 -0.69 9.99
N GLU A 68 -7.37 0.59 10.31
CA GLU A 68 -7.90 1.60 9.36
C GLU A 68 -7.06 1.66 8.08
N TYR A 69 -5.74 1.79 8.20
CA TYR A 69 -4.86 1.83 7.04
C TYR A 69 -4.81 0.51 6.29
N TYR A 70 -4.92 -0.63 6.99
CA TYR A 70 -5.02 -1.94 6.35
C TYR A 70 -6.28 -2.02 5.46
N ILE A 71 -7.44 -1.63 5.97
CA ILE A 71 -8.70 -1.62 5.21
C ILE A 71 -8.57 -0.72 3.98
N ASN A 72 -7.97 0.46 4.13
CA ASN A 72 -7.74 1.38 3.02
C ASN A 72 -6.81 0.78 1.95
N ILE A 73 -5.71 0.13 2.37
CA ILE A 73 -4.79 -0.56 1.46
C ILE A 73 -5.53 -1.65 0.68
N VAL A 74 -6.33 -2.48 1.34
CA VAL A 74 -7.13 -3.53 0.68
C VAL A 74 -8.09 -2.93 -0.34
N ALA A 75 -8.85 -1.90 0.04
CA ALA A 75 -9.79 -1.23 -0.86
C ALA A 75 -9.09 -0.62 -2.10
N ILE A 76 -7.91 -0.02 -1.91
CA ILE A 76 -7.12 0.51 -3.03
C ILE A 76 -6.64 -0.63 -3.93
N LEU A 77 -6.16 -1.75 -3.36
CA LEU A 77 -5.73 -2.91 -4.15
C LEU A 77 -6.90 -3.56 -4.92
N ASP A 78 -8.11 -3.56 -4.36
CA ASP A 78 -9.31 -4.03 -5.04
C ASP A 78 -9.71 -3.12 -6.21
N ASP A 79 -9.36 -1.83 -6.19
CA ASP A 79 -9.51 -0.92 -7.34
C ASP A 79 -8.35 -1.04 -8.35
N ILE A 80 -7.14 -1.27 -7.81
CA ILE A 80 -5.93 -1.88 -8.38
C ILE A 80 -6.17 -2.96 -9.45
N PHE A 81 -6.33 -4.17 -8.94
CA PHE A 81 -6.17 -5.41 -9.68
C PHE A 81 -7.10 -5.58 -10.88
N PRO A 82 -8.40 -5.18 -10.84
CA PRO A 82 -9.27 -5.31 -12.00
C PRO A 82 -8.89 -4.41 -13.19
N ARG A 83 -8.05 -3.39 -12.96
CA ARG A 83 -7.64 -2.42 -13.98
C ARG A 83 -6.29 -2.75 -14.62
N ILE A 84 -5.50 -3.63 -14.00
CA ILE A 84 -4.18 -4.07 -14.51
C ILE A 84 -4.41 -4.98 -15.71
#